data_AF-A0A7S3PVM6-F1
#
_entry.id   AF-A0A7S3PVM6-F1
#
_cell.length_a   1.000
_cell.length_b   1.000
_cell.length_c   1.000
_cell.angle_alpha   90.00
_cell.angle_beta   90.00
_cell.angle_gamma   90.00
#
_symmetry.space_group_name_H-M   'P 1'
#
loop_
_entity.id
_entity.type
_entity.pdbx_description
1 polymer ?
#
loop_
_entity_poly.entity_id
_entity_poly.type
_entity_poly.pdbx_seq_one_letter_code
_entity_poly.pdbx_strand_id
1 'polypeptide(L)'
;MKFIVAALALTSVAAFAPSSLERSTTALSMDRRSAFGQIATAGAVLAGVPAIASADVAAQINRARGLYGSRIANLAGAVAAGDYSAIAAEKSAFILFNSGAYPNNKPAQKNAVSQTNAIFAAIRSGDKAAVKSAYETYVTTNKINILPTVDSNEGQGYCSDFDFRVRSSAGAIYVR
;
A
#
# COMPACT_ATOMS: atom_id res chain seq x y z
N MET A 1 45.41 -52.00 21.93
CA MET A 1 45.79 -50.65 21.46
C MET A 1 44.93 -50.29 20.25
N LYS A 2 44.19 -49.16 20.33
CA LYS A 2 43.80 -48.24 19.23
C LYS A 2 42.94 -48.84 18.08
N PHE A 3 41.61 -48.69 18.10
CA PHE A 3 40.78 -47.60 17.54
C PHE A 3 40.73 -47.49 15.99
N ILE A 4 39.51 -47.71 15.47
CA ILE A 4 38.80 -46.98 14.38
C ILE A 4 39.34 -47.11 12.95
N VAL A 5 38.59 -47.78 12.06
CA VAL A 5 38.37 -47.42 10.63
C VAL A 5 37.12 -48.17 10.07
N ALA A 6 36.27 -47.45 9.30
CA ALA A 6 35.20 -47.90 8.38
C ALA A 6 33.89 -48.44 9.01
N ALA A 7 32.74 -47.74 9.06
CA ALA A 7 32.13 -46.72 8.20
C ALA A 7 31.92 -47.16 6.74
N LEU A 8 30.86 -47.94 6.46
CA LEU A 8 29.90 -47.73 5.36
C LEU A 8 28.88 -48.89 5.32
N ALA A 9 27.84 -48.82 6.14
CA ALA A 9 26.66 -49.66 5.95
C ALA A 9 25.43 -48.80 6.25
N LEU A 10 24.48 -48.82 5.31
CA LEU A 10 23.13 -48.25 5.39
C LEU A 10 22.99 -46.76 5.01
N THR A 11 23.12 -46.47 3.70
CA THR A 11 22.36 -45.36 3.08
C THR A 11 21.60 -45.89 1.88
N SER A 12 20.48 -46.53 2.14
CA SER A 12 19.45 -46.83 1.16
C SER A 12 18.09 -46.52 1.77
N VAL A 13 17.32 -45.70 1.06
CA VAL A 13 15.88 -45.40 1.24
C VAL A 13 15.54 -44.35 2.31
N ALA A 14 15.49 -43.09 1.87
CA ALA A 14 14.44 -42.12 2.24
C ALA A 14 14.48 -40.91 1.29
N ALA A 15 14.43 -41.18 -0.03
CA ALA A 15 13.83 -40.22 -0.96
C ALA A 15 12.32 -40.20 -0.65
N PHE A 16 11.74 -39.02 -0.46
CA PHE A 16 10.34 -38.76 -0.09
C PHE A 16 9.93 -39.11 1.36
N ALA A 17 10.41 -38.34 2.32
CA ALA A 17 9.59 -37.97 3.46
C ALA A 17 9.06 -36.55 3.23
N PRO A 18 7.74 -36.28 3.32
CA PRO A 18 7.27 -34.90 3.38
C PRO A 18 7.87 -34.29 4.64
N SER A 19 8.76 -33.30 4.49
CA SER A 19 9.05 -32.41 5.61
C SER A 19 7.75 -31.70 5.93
N SER A 20 7.04 -32.15 6.96
CA SER A 20 6.03 -31.35 7.62
C SER A 20 6.74 -30.09 8.10
N LEU A 21 6.67 -29.04 7.27
CA LEU A 21 6.80 -27.69 7.77
C LEU A 21 5.63 -27.52 8.72
N GLU A 22 5.84 -27.85 10.00
CA GLU A 22 5.02 -27.28 11.05
C GLU A 22 5.19 -25.77 10.90
N ARG A 23 4.23 -25.16 10.23
CA ARG A 23 3.95 -23.75 10.42
C ARG A 23 3.72 -23.62 11.91
N SER A 24 4.69 -23.06 12.63
CA SER A 24 4.47 -22.60 13.99
C SER A 24 3.40 -21.52 13.89
N THR A 25 2.14 -21.95 13.96
CA THR A 25 1.03 -21.07 14.18
C THR A 25 1.23 -20.60 15.60
N THR A 26 1.71 -19.38 15.76
CA THR A 26 1.53 -18.63 16.99
C THR A 26 0.02 -18.37 17.14
N ALA A 27 -0.74 -19.42 17.41
CA ALA A 27 -2.02 -19.31 18.08
C ALA A 27 -1.68 -18.94 19.52
N LEU A 28 -1.37 -17.66 19.73
CA LEU A 28 -1.31 -17.08 21.04
C LEU A 28 -2.75 -17.10 21.55
N SER A 29 -3.12 -18.18 22.25
CA SER A 29 -4.25 -18.20 23.17
C SER A 29 -3.91 -17.30 24.36
N MET A 30 -3.68 -16.02 24.07
CA MET A 30 -3.40 -15.00 25.05
C MET A 30 -4.70 -14.27 25.33
N ASP A 31 -5.06 -14.25 26.60
CA ASP A 31 -6.08 -13.36 27.10
C ASP A 31 -5.73 -11.92 26.68
N ARG A 32 -6.68 -11.18 26.11
CA ARG A 32 -6.45 -9.82 25.59
C ARG A 32 -5.87 -8.87 26.66
N ARG A 33 -6.05 -9.20 27.95
CA ARG A 33 -5.45 -8.48 29.07
C ARG A 33 -3.96 -8.77 29.28
N SER A 34 -3.49 -9.99 29.01
CA SER A 34 -2.07 -10.34 29.13
C SER A 34 -1.25 -9.84 27.94
N ALA A 35 -1.86 -9.73 26.76
CA ALA A 35 -1.24 -9.13 25.58
C ALA A 35 -0.91 -7.63 25.80
N PHE A 36 -1.77 -6.90 26.53
CA PHE A 36 -1.52 -5.50 26.85
C PHE A 36 -0.36 -5.32 27.87
N GLY A 37 -0.20 -6.27 28.79
CA GLY A 37 0.90 -6.29 29.75
C GLY A 37 2.26 -6.58 29.10
N GLN A 38 2.30 -7.42 28.07
CA GLN A 38 3.53 -7.72 27.33
C GLN A 38 3.96 -6.61 26.36
N ILE A 39 3.01 -5.85 25.80
CA ILE A 39 3.32 -4.66 24.99
C ILE A 39 3.94 -3.55 25.86
N ALA A 40 3.52 -3.46 27.14
CA ALA A 40 4.09 -2.49 28.08
C ALA A 40 5.54 -2.80 28.48
N THR A 41 5.95 -4.07 28.50
CA THR A 41 7.34 -4.47 28.81
C THR A 41 8.25 -4.57 27.58
N ALA A 42 7.69 -4.65 26.38
CA ALA A 42 8.45 -4.58 25.12
C ALA A 42 8.86 -3.15 24.71
N GLY A 43 8.48 -2.12 25.48
CA GLY A 43 8.85 -0.72 25.24
C GLY A 43 10.32 -0.38 25.52
N ALA A 44 11.10 -1.29 26.12
CA ALA A 44 12.47 -1.02 26.57
C ALA A 44 13.58 -1.52 25.62
N VAL A 45 13.27 -2.14 24.48
CA VAL A 45 14.28 -2.72 23.55
C VAL A 45 14.27 -2.07 22.16
N LEU A 46 13.80 -0.84 22.03
CA LEU A 46 13.85 -0.08 20.75
C LEU A 46 14.80 1.12 20.77
N ALA A 47 15.62 1.28 21.81
CA ALA A 47 16.58 2.38 21.94
C ALA A 47 17.87 2.20 21.09
N GLY A 48 17.80 1.53 19.93
CA GLY A 48 19.00 1.16 19.18
C GLY A 48 18.86 0.94 17.68
N VAL A 49 17.70 1.16 17.05
CA VAL A 49 17.60 1.08 15.58
C VAL A 49 17.56 2.49 14.99
N PRO A 50 18.63 2.95 14.32
CA PRO A 50 18.68 4.27 13.72
C PRO A 50 17.70 4.36 12.54
N ALA A 51 16.78 5.33 12.60
CA ALA A 51 16.26 6.20 11.53
C ALA A 51 16.05 5.72 10.06
N ILE A 52 16.02 4.44 9.72
CA ILE A 52 15.71 3.99 8.33
C ILE A 52 14.19 4.03 8.04
N ALA A 53 13.34 4.13 9.07
CA ALA A 53 11.88 4.09 8.91
C ALA A 53 11.26 5.36 8.25
N SER A 54 11.94 6.51 8.23
CA SER A 54 11.31 7.76 7.73
C SER A 54 11.26 7.84 6.21
N ALA A 55 12.29 7.34 5.51
CA ALA A 55 12.37 7.36 4.06
C ALA A 55 11.40 6.36 3.42
N ASP A 56 11.27 5.17 3.99
CA ASP A 56 10.36 4.13 3.48
C ASP A 56 8.88 4.54 3.61
N VAL A 57 8.50 5.17 4.74
CA VAL A 57 7.14 5.68 4.93
C VAL A 57 6.83 6.81 3.95
N ALA A 58 7.76 7.72 3.67
CA ALA A 58 7.57 8.77 2.68
C ALA A 58 7.44 8.20 1.25
N ALA A 59 8.25 7.20 0.91
CA ALA A 59 8.16 6.50 -0.37
C ALA A 59 6.82 5.76 -0.53
N GLN A 60 6.34 5.11 0.53
CA GLN A 60 5.05 4.42 0.55
C GLN A 60 3.87 5.40 0.38
N ILE A 61 3.91 6.56 1.05
CA ILE A 61 2.92 7.63 0.89
C ILE A 61 2.93 8.15 -0.56
N ASN A 62 4.10 8.41 -1.13
CA ASN A 62 4.24 8.88 -2.50
C ASN A 62 3.76 7.85 -3.53
N ARG A 63 4.01 6.56 -3.29
CA ARG A 63 3.49 5.46 -4.12
C ARG A 63 1.97 5.41 -4.07
N ALA A 64 1.37 5.50 -2.87
CA ALA A 64 -0.09 5.50 -2.71
C ALA A 64 -0.72 6.72 -3.39
N ARG A 65 -0.13 7.92 -3.20
CA ARG A 65 -0.59 9.15 -3.84
C ARG A 65 -0.45 9.10 -5.36
N GLY A 66 0.65 8.57 -5.87
CA GLY A 66 0.89 8.45 -7.31
C GLY A 66 -0.05 7.43 -7.98
N LEU A 67 -0.12 6.21 -7.47
CA LEU A 67 -0.95 5.14 -8.05
C LEU A 67 -2.44 5.41 -7.90
N TYR A 68 -2.91 5.56 -6.65
CA TYR A 68 -4.34 5.68 -6.39
C TYR A 68 -4.84 7.09 -6.67
N GLY A 69 -4.01 8.13 -6.45
CA GLY A 69 -4.36 9.49 -6.82
C GLY A 69 -4.54 9.65 -8.33
N SER A 70 -3.67 9.06 -9.17
CA SER A 70 -3.85 9.10 -10.62
C SER A 70 -5.12 8.38 -11.07
N ARG A 71 -5.42 7.22 -10.49
CA ARG A 71 -6.68 6.50 -10.77
C ARG A 71 -7.90 7.34 -10.43
N ILE A 72 -7.89 8.00 -9.27
CA ILE A 72 -8.97 8.88 -8.86
C ILE A 72 -9.06 10.07 -9.82
N ALA A 73 -7.95 10.73 -10.15
CA ALA A 73 -7.94 11.89 -11.04
C ALA A 73 -8.48 11.56 -12.45
N ASN A 74 -8.20 10.36 -12.97
CA ASN A 74 -8.72 9.90 -14.26
C ASN A 74 -10.25 9.71 -14.28
N LEU A 75 -10.91 9.67 -13.12
CA LEU A 75 -12.38 9.63 -13.03
C LEU A 75 -13.05 10.96 -13.36
N ALA A 76 -12.30 12.06 -13.54
CA ALA A 76 -12.88 13.37 -13.88
C ALA A 76 -13.78 13.30 -15.13
N GLY A 77 -13.40 12.50 -16.13
CA GLY A 77 -14.22 12.25 -17.32
C GLY A 77 -15.52 11.49 -17.00
N ALA A 78 -15.45 10.46 -16.15
CA ALA A 78 -16.63 9.71 -15.70
C ALA A 78 -17.60 10.57 -14.86
N VAL A 79 -17.07 11.43 -13.99
CA VAL A 79 -17.85 12.41 -13.22
C VAL A 79 -18.56 13.40 -14.14
N ALA A 80 -17.85 13.92 -15.15
CA ALA A 80 -18.43 14.83 -16.15
C ALA A 80 -19.49 14.14 -17.02
N ALA A 81 -19.30 12.86 -17.36
CA ALA A 81 -20.29 12.06 -18.08
C ALA A 81 -21.50 11.70 -17.20
N GLY A 82 -21.32 11.58 -15.89
CA GLY A 82 -22.33 11.02 -14.97
C GLY A 82 -22.31 9.49 -14.94
N ASP A 83 -21.19 8.87 -15.29
CA ASP A 83 -21.00 7.42 -15.20
C ASP A 83 -20.68 7.02 -13.76
N TYR A 84 -21.73 6.79 -13.00
CA TYR A 84 -21.63 6.36 -11.60
C TYR A 84 -21.08 4.94 -11.44
N SER A 85 -21.19 4.11 -12.48
CA SER A 85 -20.69 2.73 -12.44
C SER A 85 -19.17 2.69 -12.45
N ALA A 86 -18.53 3.55 -13.25
CA ALA A 86 -17.08 3.71 -13.26
C ALA A 86 -16.54 4.23 -11.92
N ILE A 87 -17.21 5.20 -11.30
CA ILE A 87 -16.81 5.72 -9.98
C ILE A 87 -16.97 4.65 -8.89
N ALA A 88 -18.04 3.85 -8.96
CA ALA A 88 -18.28 2.74 -8.03
C ALA A 88 -17.27 1.61 -8.19
N ALA A 89 -16.85 1.29 -9.41
CA ALA A 89 -15.81 0.29 -9.68
C ALA A 89 -14.46 0.69 -9.05
N GLU A 90 -14.16 1.99 -9.00
CA GLU A 90 -12.96 2.54 -8.40
C GLU A 90 -13.05 2.79 -6.88
N LYS A 91 -14.08 2.26 -6.19
CA LYS A 91 -14.21 2.39 -4.72
C LYS A 91 -12.94 1.97 -3.96
N SER A 92 -12.27 0.92 -4.42
CA SER A 92 -11.02 0.45 -3.82
C SER A 92 -9.90 1.49 -3.90
N ALA A 93 -9.84 2.30 -4.97
CA ALA A 93 -8.83 3.35 -5.10
C ALA A 93 -9.01 4.44 -4.04
N PHE A 94 -10.24 4.88 -3.78
CA PHE A 94 -10.51 5.84 -2.70
C PHE A 94 -10.10 5.30 -1.33
N ILE A 95 -10.42 4.03 -1.03
CA ILE A 95 -10.08 3.40 0.25
C ILE A 95 -8.56 3.32 0.42
N LEU A 96 -7.85 2.83 -0.60
CA LEU A 96 -6.39 2.65 -0.56
C LEU A 96 -5.64 3.98 -0.58
N PHE A 97 -6.18 5.01 -1.24
CA PHE A 97 -5.66 6.36 -1.15
C PHE A 97 -5.81 6.91 0.26
N ASN A 98 -7.00 6.81 0.87
CA ASN A 98 -7.25 7.34 2.21
C ASN A 98 -6.36 6.70 3.28
N SER A 99 -6.04 5.42 3.16
CA SER A 99 -5.12 4.73 4.07
C SER A 99 -3.65 4.98 3.74
N GLY A 100 -3.27 4.92 2.46
CA GLY A 100 -1.88 5.03 2.03
C GLY A 100 -1.34 6.46 2.00
N ALA A 101 -2.19 7.46 1.76
CA ALA A 101 -1.79 8.87 1.73
C ALA A 101 -1.68 9.50 3.13
N TYR A 102 -2.31 8.87 4.13
CA TYR A 102 -2.40 9.36 5.51
C TYR A 102 -2.16 8.26 6.57
N PRO A 103 -1.06 7.47 6.48
CA PRO A 103 -0.84 6.34 7.38
C PRO A 103 -0.77 6.75 8.86
N ASN A 104 -0.13 7.90 9.12
CA ASN A 104 0.11 8.41 10.47
C ASN A 104 -0.77 9.63 10.83
N ASN A 105 -1.55 10.17 9.88
CA ASN A 105 -2.41 11.34 10.10
C ASN A 105 -3.89 10.94 10.15
N LYS A 106 -4.34 10.49 11.32
CA LYS A 106 -5.72 10.03 11.53
C LYS A 106 -6.78 11.12 11.29
N PRO A 107 -6.59 12.39 11.69
CA PRO A 107 -7.54 13.45 11.36
C PRO A 107 -7.72 13.64 9.84
N ALA A 108 -6.63 13.70 9.08
CA ALA A 108 -6.69 13.84 7.62
C ALA A 108 -7.33 12.61 6.97
N GLN A 109 -6.99 11.41 7.44
CA GLN A 109 -7.63 10.16 6.99
C GLN A 109 -9.14 10.19 7.21
N LYS A 110 -9.61 10.57 8.41
CA LYS A 110 -11.04 10.66 8.72
C LYS A 110 -11.75 11.68 7.83
N ASN A 111 -11.13 12.83 7.57
CA ASN A 111 -11.68 13.82 6.66
C ASN A 111 -11.81 13.27 5.23
N ALA A 112 -10.78 12.62 4.71
CA ALA A 112 -10.79 12.02 3.38
C ALA A 112 -11.86 10.91 3.24
N VAL A 113 -12.06 10.10 4.29
CA VAL A 113 -13.15 9.11 4.35
C VAL A 113 -14.53 9.77 4.36
N SER A 114 -14.71 10.85 5.14
CA SER A 114 -15.96 11.61 5.16
C SER A 114 -16.30 12.17 3.77
N GLN A 115 -15.32 12.77 3.10
CA GLN A 115 -15.47 13.28 1.74
C GLN A 115 -15.77 12.16 0.72
N THR A 116 -15.11 11.01 0.85
CA THR A 116 -15.41 9.82 0.02
C THR A 116 -16.86 9.37 0.21
N ASN A 117 -17.34 9.33 1.46
CA ASN A 117 -18.72 8.98 1.76
C ASN A 117 -19.71 9.99 1.17
N ALA A 118 -19.38 11.28 1.18
CA ALA A 118 -20.20 12.32 0.55
C ALA A 118 -20.33 12.11 -0.97
N ILE A 119 -19.24 11.73 -1.66
CA ILE A 119 -19.29 11.37 -3.10
C ILE A 119 -20.25 10.20 -3.31
N PHE A 120 -20.09 9.11 -2.57
CA PHE A 120 -20.95 7.92 -2.73
C PHE A 120 -22.39 8.14 -2.25
N ALA A 121 -22.64 9.09 -1.34
CA ALA A 121 -23.98 9.51 -0.97
C ALA A 121 -24.65 10.29 -2.11
N ALA A 122 -23.92 11.24 -2.74
CA ALA A 122 -24.39 11.99 -3.89
C ALA A 122 -24.64 11.08 -5.12
N ILE A 123 -23.81 10.05 -5.31
CA ILE A 123 -24.05 9.03 -6.35
C ILE A 123 -25.37 8.30 -6.09
N ARG A 124 -25.64 7.91 -4.83
CA ARG A 124 -26.89 7.23 -4.48
C ARG A 124 -28.12 8.13 -4.66
N SER A 125 -28.01 9.43 -4.44
CA SER A 125 -29.09 10.37 -4.73
C SER A 125 -29.23 10.72 -6.21
N GLY A 126 -28.31 10.26 -7.07
CA GLY A 126 -28.33 10.49 -8.51
C GLY A 126 -28.02 11.93 -8.93
N ASP A 127 -27.59 12.78 -8.00
CA ASP A 127 -27.35 14.21 -8.25
C ASP A 127 -25.95 14.43 -8.84
N LYS A 128 -25.90 14.61 -10.16
CA LYS A 128 -24.66 14.82 -10.91
C LYS A 128 -23.90 16.06 -10.46
N ALA A 129 -24.58 17.14 -10.08
CA ALA A 129 -23.94 18.37 -9.66
C ALA A 129 -23.32 18.20 -8.27
N ALA A 130 -24.03 17.53 -7.36
CA ALA A 130 -23.50 17.19 -6.04
C ALA A 130 -22.32 16.22 -6.12
N VAL A 131 -22.36 15.22 -7.02
CA VAL A 131 -21.23 14.30 -7.25
C VAL A 131 -20.01 15.06 -7.75
N LYS A 132 -20.18 15.95 -8.73
CA LYS A 132 -19.09 16.76 -9.26
C LYS A 132 -18.48 17.67 -8.19
N SER A 133 -19.31 18.39 -7.43
CA SER A 133 -18.85 19.27 -6.35
C SER A 133 -18.12 18.51 -5.23
N ALA A 134 -18.66 17.37 -4.81
CA ALA A 134 -18.02 16.52 -3.80
C ALA A 134 -16.69 15.94 -4.30
N TYR A 135 -16.63 15.53 -5.57
CA TYR A 135 -15.42 15.02 -6.20
C TYR A 135 -14.34 16.11 -6.33
N GLU A 136 -14.67 17.30 -6.81
CA GLU A 136 -13.74 18.43 -6.92
C GLU A 136 -13.21 18.86 -5.55
N THR A 137 -14.07 18.87 -4.54
CA THR A 137 -13.69 19.14 -3.14
C THR A 137 -12.70 18.10 -2.62
N TYR A 138 -12.95 16.82 -2.88
CA TYR A 138 -12.06 15.73 -2.49
C TYR A 138 -10.70 15.82 -3.19
N VAL A 139 -10.68 16.03 -4.51
CA VAL A 139 -9.44 16.16 -5.29
C VAL A 139 -8.61 17.35 -4.81
N THR A 140 -9.25 18.51 -4.61
CA THR A 140 -8.58 19.74 -4.18
C THR A 140 -8.05 19.64 -2.76
N THR A 141 -8.88 19.16 -1.81
CA THR A 141 -8.49 19.04 -0.39
C THR A 141 -7.33 18.08 -0.21
N ASN A 142 -7.35 16.96 -0.95
CA ASN A 142 -6.34 15.90 -0.80
C ASN A 142 -5.13 16.07 -1.72
N LYS A 143 -5.10 17.16 -2.52
CA LYS A 143 -4.03 17.48 -3.48
C LYS A 143 -3.77 16.31 -4.45
N ILE A 144 -4.85 15.77 -5.00
CA ILE A 144 -4.79 14.66 -5.95
C ILE A 144 -4.43 15.24 -7.32
N ASN A 145 -3.28 14.83 -7.85
CA ASN A 145 -2.80 15.24 -9.16
C ASN A 145 -2.55 14.00 -10.02
N ILE A 146 -2.74 14.14 -11.33
CA ILE A 146 -2.28 13.15 -12.31
C ILE A 146 -0.75 13.15 -12.29
N LEU A 147 -0.14 11.96 -12.44
CA LEU A 147 1.30 11.87 -12.63
C LEU A 147 1.75 12.71 -13.83
N PRO A 148 2.75 13.59 -13.68
CA PRO A 148 3.22 14.43 -14.76
C PRO A 148 3.78 13.58 -15.90
N THR A 149 3.62 14.04 -17.13
CA THR A 149 4.37 13.48 -18.25
C THR A 149 5.83 13.88 -18.09
N VAL A 150 6.74 12.91 -18.06
CA VAL A 150 8.18 13.17 -17.96
C VAL A 150 8.82 12.76 -19.28
N ASP A 151 9.56 13.68 -19.90
CA ASP A 151 10.42 13.39 -21.04
C ASP A 151 11.84 13.03 -20.56
N SER A 152 12.53 12.12 -21.27
CA SER A 152 13.88 11.67 -20.88
C SER A 152 14.93 12.79 -20.96
N ASN A 153 14.65 13.89 -21.66
CA ASN A 153 15.49 15.09 -21.69
C ASN A 153 15.22 16.03 -20.51
N GLU A 154 14.01 16.01 -19.93
CA GLU A 154 13.60 16.88 -18.82
C GLU A 154 13.85 16.24 -17.45
N GLY A 155 13.87 14.90 -17.38
CA GLY A 155 14.14 14.20 -16.14
C GLY A 155 14.08 12.67 -16.25
N GLN A 156 14.19 12.01 -15.09
CA GLN A 156 14.02 10.56 -14.97
C GLN A 156 12.91 10.26 -13.98
N GLY A 157 11.97 9.42 -14.39
CA GLY A 157 10.82 9.04 -13.59
C GLY A 157 11.04 7.79 -12.75
N TYR A 158 11.92 6.88 -13.21
CA TYR A 158 12.26 5.62 -12.56
C TYR A 158 13.73 5.25 -12.83
N CYS A 159 14.29 4.43 -11.94
CA CYS A 159 15.63 3.85 -12.11
C CYS A 159 15.65 2.31 -12.07
N SER A 160 14.54 1.68 -11.67
CA SER A 160 14.39 0.23 -11.59
C SER A 160 13.02 -0.20 -12.11
N ASP A 161 12.94 -1.42 -12.63
CA ASP A 161 11.68 -1.99 -13.13
C ASP A 161 10.62 -2.22 -12.03
N PHE A 162 11.02 -2.14 -10.76
CA PHE A 162 10.12 -2.24 -9.60
C PHE A 162 9.43 -0.92 -9.24
N ASP A 163 9.79 0.20 -9.87
CA ASP A 163 9.14 1.47 -9.60
C ASP A 163 7.68 1.46 -10.12
N PHE A 164 6.79 2.07 -9.36
CA PHE A 164 5.38 2.17 -9.70
C PHE A 164 5.10 3.09 -10.90
N ARG A 165 6.10 3.86 -11.33
CA ARG A 165 5.99 4.81 -12.45
C ARG A 165 6.47 4.24 -13.79
N VAL A 166 7.10 3.07 -13.82
CA VAL A 166 7.75 2.49 -15.02
C VAL A 166 6.82 2.45 -16.23
N ARG A 167 5.54 2.11 -16.03
CA ARG A 167 4.52 2.00 -17.09
C ARG A 167 3.47 3.12 -17.06
N SER A 168 3.81 4.27 -16.49
CA SER A 168 2.91 5.43 -16.45
C SER A 168 3.41 6.55 -17.34
N SER A 169 2.64 7.64 -17.48
CA SER A 169 3.07 8.86 -18.18
C SER A 169 4.34 9.48 -17.60
N ALA A 170 4.62 9.22 -16.31
CA ALA A 170 5.85 9.66 -15.66
C ALA A 170 7.01 8.68 -15.88
N GLY A 171 6.83 7.60 -16.63
CA GLY A 171 7.82 6.55 -16.83
C GLY A 171 8.83 6.89 -17.93
N ALA A 172 9.81 7.74 -17.64
CA ALA A 172 10.93 8.00 -18.54
C ALA A 172 12.28 7.69 -17.89
N ILE A 173 13.20 7.15 -18.68
CA ILE A 173 14.60 6.93 -18.31
C ILE A 173 15.49 7.37 -19.46
N TYR A 174 16.55 8.10 -19.14
CA TYR A 174 17.57 8.45 -20.11
C TYR A 174 18.48 7.22 -20.34
N VAL A 175 18.43 6.66 -21.55
CA VAL A 175 19.29 5.56 -21.98
C VAL A 175 20.46 6.16 -22.76
N ARG A 176 21.64 6.11 -22.13
CA ARG A 176 22.90 6.57 -22.72
C ARG A 176 23.45 5.60 -23.77
#